data_AF-A0A2U3LEV7-F1
#
_entry.id   AF-A0A2U3LEV7-F1
#
_cell.length_a   1.000
_cell.length_b   1.000
_cell.length_c   1.000
_cell.angle_alpha   90.00
_cell.angle_beta   90.00
_cell.angle_gamma   90.00
#
_symmetry.space_group_name_H-M   'P 1'
#
loop_
_entity.id
_entity.type
_entity.pdbx_description
1 polymer ?
#
loop_
_entity_poly.entity_id
_entity_poly.type
_entity_poly.pdbx_seq_one_letter_code
_entity_poly.pdbx_strand_id
1 'polypeptide(L)'
;MMTSANDDRLVTIAELMDSAGRDAQFTELDPFGERHGCWERTLHRENGGLRRYVSLAITPDDDSPELSVIAGAEDDRRRRRIDLGTIRLEGSDSSGWPADSIRRLLVSALQMAQQIEAVQLDDDRRSAS
;
A
#
# COMPACT_ATOMS: atom_id res chain seq x y z
N MET A 1 -6.74 1.36 19.90
CA MET A 1 -5.67 2.21 19.31
C MET A 1 -4.39 1.41 19.01
N MET A 2 -3.82 1.52 17.81
CA MET A 2 -2.53 0.89 17.42
C MET A 2 -1.37 1.75 17.93
N THR A 3 -0.67 1.30 18.96
CA THR A 3 0.29 2.13 19.72
C THR A 3 1.75 1.73 19.54
N SER A 4 2.02 0.64 18.83
CA SER A 4 3.38 0.18 18.56
C SER A 4 3.43 -0.68 17.31
N ALA A 5 4.59 -0.74 16.64
CA ALA A 5 4.81 -1.60 15.47
C ALA A 5 4.60 -3.10 15.75
N ASN A 6 4.57 -3.48 17.04
CA ASN A 6 4.32 -4.85 17.49
C ASN A 6 2.83 -5.12 17.75
N ASP A 7 1.92 -4.21 17.40
CA ASP A 7 0.48 -4.49 17.40
C ASP A 7 0.21 -5.62 16.38
N ASP A 8 -0.44 -6.70 16.83
CA ASP A 8 -0.68 -7.91 16.03
C ASP A 8 -1.32 -7.60 14.65
N ARG A 9 -2.11 -6.53 14.58
CA ARG A 9 -2.72 -6.05 13.34
C ARG A 9 -1.70 -5.52 12.35
N LEU A 10 -0.74 -4.74 12.83
CA LEU A 10 0.34 -4.23 12.01
C LEU A 10 1.27 -5.37 11.57
N VAL A 11 1.56 -6.32 12.45
CA VAL A 11 2.32 -7.53 12.12
C VAL A 11 1.63 -8.33 11.02
N THR A 12 0.31 -8.57 11.15
CA THR A 12 -0.48 -9.30 10.15
C THR A 12 -0.41 -8.62 8.78
N ILE A 13 -0.52 -7.29 8.73
CA ILE A 13 -0.43 -6.54 7.47
C ILE A 13 0.97 -6.58 6.91
N ALA A 14 1.99 -6.47 7.77
CA ALA A 14 3.36 -6.58 7.34
C ALA A 14 3.60 -7.93 6.64
N GLU A 15 3.17 -9.04 7.25
CA GLU A 15 3.30 -10.37 6.66
C GLU A 15 2.56 -10.53 5.32
N LEU A 16 1.35 -9.95 5.21
CA LEU A 16 0.59 -9.96 3.96
C LEU A 16 1.31 -9.19 2.85
N MET A 17 1.86 -8.02 3.17
CA MET A 17 2.65 -7.21 2.23
C MET A 17 3.95 -7.91 1.85
N ASP A 18 4.66 -8.53 2.79
CA ASP A 18 5.90 -9.27 2.51
C ASP A 18 5.66 -10.47 1.61
N SER A 19 4.58 -11.22 1.87
CA SER A 19 4.17 -12.34 1.00
C SER A 19 3.88 -11.85 -0.42
N ALA A 20 3.05 -10.82 -0.57
CA ALA A 20 2.67 -10.31 -1.89
C ALA A 20 3.86 -9.66 -2.62
N GLY A 21 4.67 -8.89 -1.90
CA GLY A 21 5.86 -8.22 -2.42
C GLY A 21 6.92 -9.19 -2.93
N ARG A 22 7.20 -10.25 -2.16
CA ARG A 22 8.16 -11.29 -2.54
C ARG A 22 7.79 -11.93 -3.89
N ASP A 23 6.52 -12.28 -4.07
CA ASP A 23 6.03 -12.90 -5.30
C ASP A 23 6.16 -11.94 -6.51
N ALA A 24 6.00 -10.64 -6.28
CA ALA A 24 6.08 -9.60 -7.30
C ALA A 24 7.47 -8.96 -7.48
N GLN A 25 8.48 -9.41 -6.71
CA GLN A 25 9.83 -8.82 -6.61
C GLN A 25 9.82 -7.35 -6.17
N PHE A 26 8.91 -6.99 -5.28
CA PHE A 26 8.91 -5.71 -4.56
C PHE A 26 9.53 -5.92 -3.18
N THR A 27 10.29 -4.93 -2.72
CA THR A 27 10.96 -4.94 -1.42
C THR A 27 10.69 -3.65 -0.68
N GLU A 28 10.60 -3.73 0.65
CA GLU A 28 10.56 -2.54 1.49
C GLU A 28 11.88 -1.76 1.39
N LEU A 29 11.79 -0.45 1.19
CA LEU A 29 12.94 0.46 1.27
C LEU A 29 12.85 1.38 2.48
N ASP A 30 11.63 1.68 2.92
CA ASP A 30 11.34 2.52 4.07
C ASP A 30 10.69 1.68 5.17
N PRO A 31 11.12 1.80 6.43
CA PRO A 31 10.54 1.03 7.52
C PRO A 31 9.07 1.35 7.71
N PHE A 32 8.25 0.31 7.90
CA PHE A 32 6.88 0.44 8.38
C PHE A 32 6.84 1.28 9.66
N GLY A 33 6.04 2.34 9.66
CA GLY A 33 5.92 3.22 10.81
C GLY A 33 4.74 4.16 10.75
N GLU A 34 4.52 4.84 11.88
CA GLU A 34 3.50 5.87 11.99
C GLU A 34 3.93 7.14 11.24
N ARG A 35 3.05 7.62 10.35
CA ARG A 35 3.19 8.85 9.57
C ARG A 35 1.85 9.55 9.53
N HIS A 36 1.82 10.81 9.99
CA HIS A 36 0.64 11.66 9.94
C HIS A 36 -0.63 11.06 10.57
N GLY A 37 -0.49 10.27 11.64
CA GLY A 37 -1.60 9.61 12.31
C GLY A 37 -2.07 8.31 11.66
N CYS A 38 -1.40 7.84 10.60
CA CYS A 38 -1.63 6.54 9.96
C CYS A 38 -0.38 5.67 10.10
N TRP A 39 -0.54 4.36 10.12
CA TRP A 39 0.57 3.42 9.95
C TRP A 39 0.77 3.13 8.47
N GLU A 40 1.92 3.49 7.90
CA GLU A 40 2.18 3.37 6.47
C GLU A 40 3.39 2.47 6.17
N ARG A 41 3.20 1.54 5.23
CA ARG A 41 4.27 0.70 4.66
C ARG A 41 4.28 0.83 3.14
N THR A 42 5.47 0.93 2.55
CA THR A 42 5.63 1.01 1.10
C THR A 42 6.63 0.00 0.59
N LEU A 43 6.23 -0.76 -0.43
CA LEU A 43 7.11 -1.66 -1.15
C LEU A 43 7.50 -1.03 -2.49
N HIS A 44 8.75 -1.21 -2.89
CA HIS A 44 9.29 -0.66 -4.12
C HIS A 44 9.87 -1.73 -5.02
N ARG A 45 9.88 -1.43 -6.33
CA ARG A 45 10.63 -2.17 -7.32
C ARG A 45 11.18 -1.20 -8.36
N GLU A 46 12.49 -1.22 -8.56
CA GLU A 46 13.14 -0.38 -9.56
C GLU A 46 13.55 -1.19 -10.78
N ASN A 47 13.23 -0.68 -11.97
CA ASN A 47 13.72 -1.24 -13.22
C ASN A 47 13.87 -0.13 -14.27
N GLY A 48 15.09 0.04 -14.79
CA GLY A 48 15.37 0.96 -15.90
C GLY A 48 15.08 2.44 -15.60
N GLY A 49 15.35 2.90 -14.38
CA GLY A 49 15.11 4.29 -13.95
C GLY A 49 13.64 4.61 -13.62
N LEU A 50 12.76 3.61 -13.67
CA LEU A 50 11.36 3.72 -13.25
C LEU A 50 11.17 2.98 -11.92
N ARG A 51 10.91 3.73 -10.85
CA ARG A 51 10.60 3.19 -9.53
C ARG A 51 9.11 2.97 -9.41
N ARG A 52 8.70 1.72 -9.27
CA ARG A 52 7.32 1.34 -8.96
C ARG A 52 7.16 1.20 -7.47
N TYR A 53 5.97 1.50 -6.97
CA TYR A 53 5.67 1.38 -5.56
C TYR A 53 4.23 0.92 -5.31
N VAL A 54 4.04 0.23 -4.19
CA VAL A 54 2.73 -0.05 -3.60
C VAL A 54 2.79 0.41 -2.15
N SER A 55 1.94 1.36 -1.79
CA SER A 55 1.81 1.84 -0.40
C SER A 55 0.50 1.34 0.18
N LEU A 56 0.55 0.95 1.45
CA LEU A 56 -0.61 0.64 2.26
C LEU A 56 -0.56 1.52 3.51
N ALA A 57 -1.65 2.21 3.78
CA ALA A 57 -1.84 3.01 4.98
C ALA A 57 -3.00 2.45 5.80
N ILE A 58 -2.81 2.37 7.11
CA ILE A 58 -3.85 2.01 8.07
C ILE A 58 -4.13 3.25 8.91
N THR A 59 -5.31 3.82 8.73
CA THR A 59 -5.84 4.89 9.57
C THR A 59 -6.44 4.25 10.81
N PRO A 60 -5.88 4.48 12.01
CA PRO A 60 -6.44 3.96 13.25
C PRO A 60 -7.81 4.58 13.48
N ASP A 61 -8.76 3.73 13.85
CA ASP A 61 -10.06 4.09 14.39
C ASP A 61 -10.31 3.14 15.58
N ASP A 62 -11.10 3.59 16.55
CA ASP A 62 -11.25 2.87 17.82
C ASP A 62 -11.94 1.51 17.62
N ASP A 63 -12.90 1.44 16.70
CA ASP A 63 -13.68 0.22 16.42
C ASP A 63 -13.49 -0.32 14.99
N SER A 64 -13.06 0.51 14.04
CA SER A 64 -13.03 0.12 12.63
C SER A 64 -11.90 0.76 11.82
N PRO A 65 -10.64 0.32 11.99
CA PRO A 65 -9.52 0.90 11.26
C PRO A 65 -9.72 0.81 9.74
N GLU A 66 -9.26 1.82 9.03
CA GLU A 66 -9.39 1.89 7.58
C GLU A 66 -8.05 1.63 6.90
N LEU A 67 -8.05 0.71 5.94
CA LEU A 67 -6.87 0.33 5.18
C LEU A 67 -7.01 0.85 3.76
N SER A 68 -6.11 1.72 3.32
CA SER A 68 -6.06 2.25 1.96
C SER A 68 -4.84 1.70 1.21
N VAL A 69 -5.02 1.32 -0.05
CA VAL A 69 -3.94 0.78 -0.90
C VAL A 69 -3.75 1.64 -2.14
N ILE A 70 -2.50 1.96 -2.41
CA ILE A 70 -2.07 2.81 -3.52
C ILE A 70 -1.05 2.05 -4.34
N ALA A 71 -1.20 2.09 -5.66
CA ALA A 71 -0.16 1.68 -6.60
C ALA A 71 0.39 2.92 -7.32
N GLY A 72 1.66 2.90 -7.68
CA GLY A 72 2.21 3.98 -8.47
C GLY A 72 3.56 3.67 -9.07
N ALA A 73 4.03 4.63 -9.85
CA ALA A 73 5.38 4.66 -10.34
C ALA A 73 5.88 6.10 -10.43
N GLU A 74 7.18 6.27 -10.36
CA GLU A 74 7.86 7.54 -10.44
C GLU A 74 9.22 7.40 -11.14
N ASP A 75 9.60 8.45 -11.86
CA ASP A 75 10.95 8.70 -12.34
C ASP A 75 11.47 10.01 -11.70
N ASP A 76 12.67 10.45 -12.05
CA ASP A 76 13.29 11.66 -11.49
C ASP A 76 12.46 12.95 -11.67
N ARG A 77 11.41 12.93 -12.51
CA ARG A 77 10.66 14.13 -12.92
C ARG A 77 9.15 14.00 -12.76
N ARG A 78 8.62 12.78 -12.76
CA ARG A 78 7.18 12.52 -12.93
C ARG A 78 6.72 11.38 -12.04
N ARG A 79 5.44 11.40 -11.69
CA ARG A 79 4.81 10.44 -10.79
C ARG A 79 3.40 10.17 -11.25
N ARG A 80 3.00 8.90 -11.24
CA ARG A 80 1.62 8.46 -11.34
C ARG A 80 1.22 7.77 -10.06
N ARG A 81 0.01 8.05 -9.58
CA ARG A 81 -0.61 7.37 -8.45
C ARG A 81 -1.99 6.85 -8.86
N ILE A 82 -2.30 5.64 -8.43
CA ILE A 82 -3.61 5.00 -8.61
C ILE A 82 -4.09 4.61 -7.22
N ASP A 83 -5.23 5.15 -6.81
CA ASP A 83 -5.92 4.74 -5.60
C ASP A 83 -6.76 3.50 -5.92
N LEU A 84 -6.48 2.38 -5.25
CA LEU A 84 -7.23 1.14 -5.43
C LEU A 84 -8.42 1.03 -4.49
N GLY A 85 -8.58 1.97 -3.57
CA GLY A 85 -9.66 2.07 -2.62
C GLY A 85 -9.28 1.74 -1.19
N THR A 86 -10.31 1.74 -0.35
CA THR A 86 -10.21 1.57 1.10
C THR A 86 -11.05 0.37 1.54
N ILE A 87 -10.49 -0.44 2.44
CA ILE A 87 -11.17 -1.53 3.14
C ILE A 87 -11.35 -1.10 4.59
N ARG A 88 -12.59 -1.13 5.08
CA ARG A 88 -12.85 -1.02 6.51
C ARG A 88 -12.59 -2.37 7.17
N LEU A 89 -11.77 -2.36 8.21
CA LEU A 89 -11.41 -3.53 8.97
C LEU A 89 -12.30 -3.59 10.20
N GLU A 90 -13.00 -4.70 10.39
CA GLU A 90 -13.90 -4.87 11.52
C GLU A 90 -13.16 -5.46 12.72
N GLY A 91 -13.45 -4.93 13.90
CA GLY A 91 -13.01 -5.51 15.16
C GLY A 91 -11.69 -4.93 15.68
N SER A 92 -11.45 -5.21 16.97
CA SER A 92 -10.30 -4.70 17.72
C SER A 92 -9.00 -5.49 17.47
N ASP A 93 -9.08 -6.66 16.82
CA ASP A 93 -7.95 -7.52 16.47
C ASP A 93 -7.96 -7.93 14.98
N SER A 94 -6.88 -8.57 14.51
CA SER A 94 -6.76 -8.99 13.11
C SER A 94 -7.46 -10.31 12.76
N SER A 95 -8.02 -11.02 13.74
CA SER A 95 -8.62 -12.35 13.51
C SER A 95 -9.90 -12.28 12.69
N GLY A 96 -10.64 -11.16 12.80
CA GLY A 96 -11.85 -10.88 12.03
C GLY A 96 -11.60 -10.19 10.68
N TRP A 97 -10.34 -9.87 10.35
CA TRP A 97 -10.05 -9.08 9.16
C TRP A 97 -10.25 -9.90 7.89
N PRO A 98 -10.74 -9.28 6.80
CA PRO A 98 -10.98 -9.96 5.53
C PRO A 98 -9.64 -10.19 4.77
N ALA A 99 -8.79 -11.07 5.30
CA ALA A 99 -7.43 -11.31 4.83
C ALA A 99 -7.35 -11.62 3.32
N ASP A 100 -8.30 -12.40 2.79
CA ASP A 100 -8.38 -12.69 1.35
C ASP A 100 -8.72 -11.47 0.51
N SER A 101 -9.52 -10.54 1.02
CA SER A 101 -9.82 -9.27 0.34
C SER A 101 -8.62 -8.35 0.35
N ILE A 102 -7.91 -8.24 1.49
CA ILE A 102 -6.66 -7.48 1.60
C ILE A 102 -5.60 -8.06 0.65
N ARG A 103 -5.42 -9.39 0.63
CA ARG A 103 -4.49 -10.07 -0.28
C ARG A 103 -4.82 -9.80 -1.74
N ARG A 104 -6.10 -9.91 -2.14
CA ARG A 104 -6.53 -9.60 -3.52
C ARG A 104 -6.24 -8.15 -3.88
N LEU A 105 -6.54 -7.21 -2.98
CA LEU A 105 -6.27 -5.79 -3.20
C LEU A 105 -4.76 -5.53 -3.37
N LEU A 106 -3.92 -6.13 -2.53
CA LEU A 106 -2.46 -6.03 -2.64
C LEU A 106 -1.93 -6.62 -3.95
N VAL A 107 -2.42 -7.80 -4.36
CA VAL A 107 -2.03 -8.42 -5.64
C VAL A 107 -2.44 -7.53 -6.81
N SER A 108 -3.66 -6.98 -6.79
CA SER A 108 -4.11 -6.02 -7.81
C SER A 108 -3.25 -4.76 -7.82
N ALA A 109 -2.86 -4.22 -6.67
CA ALA A 109 -1.98 -3.06 -6.57
C ALA A 109 -0.60 -3.32 -7.17
N LEU A 110 -0.01 -4.48 -6.89
CA LEU A 110 1.27 -4.89 -7.44
C LEU A 110 1.19 -5.07 -8.96
N GLN A 111 0.13 -5.69 -9.47
CA GLN A 111 -0.10 -5.84 -10.91
C GLN A 111 -0.28 -4.48 -11.59
N MET A 112 -1.06 -3.57 -10.99
CA MET A 112 -1.24 -2.22 -11.52
C MET A 112 0.08 -1.44 -11.53
N ALA A 113 0.85 -1.46 -10.43
CA ALA A 113 2.15 -0.81 -10.37
C ALA A 113 3.11 -1.33 -11.45
N GLN A 114 3.11 -2.63 -11.72
CA GLN A 114 3.91 -3.24 -12.79
C GLN A 114 3.50 -2.76 -14.19
N GLN A 115 2.20 -2.57 -14.43
CA GLN A 115 1.65 -2.13 -15.70
C GLN A 115 1.87 -0.65 -16.00
N ILE A 116 2.25 0.17 -14.99
CA ILE A 116 2.57 1.57 -15.24
C ILE A 116 3.88 1.65 -16.03
N GLU A 117 3.78 2.25 -17.21
CA GLU A 117 4.91 2.57 -18.09
C GLU A 117 5.38 4.02 -17.88
N ALA A 118 6.65 4.29 -18.21
CA ALA A 118 7.23 5.63 -18.03
C ALA A 118 6.51 6.73 -18.84
N VAL A 119 5.88 6.36 -19.97
CA VAL A 119 5.09 7.29 -20.79
C VAL A 119 3.78 7.72 -20.12
N GLN A 120 3.32 6.98 -19.11
CA GLN A 120 2.04 7.21 -18.44
C GLN A 120 2.15 8.09 -17.18
N LEU A 121 3.35 8.59 -16.84
CA LEU A 121 3.62 9.30 -15.58
C LEU A 121 3.02 10.73 -15.48
N ASP A 122 2.29 11.19 -16.49
CA ASP A 122 1.81 12.58 -16.61
C ASP A 122 0.30 12.77 -16.31
N ASP A 123 -0.37 11.77 -15.73
CA ASP A 123 -1.85 11.69 -15.67
C ASP A 123 -2.51 12.30 -14.42
N ASP A 124 -1.76 13.00 -13.56
CA ASP A 124 -2.29 13.59 -12.32
C ASP A 124 -2.81 15.05 -12.48
N ARG A 125 -3.12 15.49 -13.72
CA ARG A 125 -3.53 16.90 -13.97
C ARG A 125 -4.81 17.14 -14.77
N ARG A 126 -5.75 16.19 -14.83
CA ARG A 126 -7.12 16.46 -15.34
C ARG A 126 -8.19 15.60 -14.66
N SER A 127 -8.63 15.98 -13.47
CA SER A 127 -9.97 15.65 -12.93
C SER A 127 -10.30 16.57 -11.75
N ALA A 128 -10.24 17.87 -11.97
CA ALA A 128 -10.84 18.87 -11.09
C ALA A 128 -11.26 20.07 -11.97
N SER A 129 -12.40 19.90 -12.64
CA SER A 129 -13.15 20.98 -13.30
C SER A 129 -14.55 20.99 -12.74
#